data_AF-A0A7V5NB07-F1
#
_entry.id   AF-A0A7V5NB07-F1
#
_cell.length_a   1.000
_cell.length_b   1.000
_cell.length_c   1.000
_cell.angle_alpha   90.00
_cell.angle_beta   90.00
_cell.angle_gamma   90.00
#
_symmetry.space_group_name_H-M   'P 1'
#
loop_
_entity.id
_entity.type
_entity.pdbx_description
1 polymer ?
#
loop_
_entity_poly.entity_id
_entity_poly.type
_entity_poly.pdbx_seq_one_letter_code
_entity_poly.pdbx_strand_id
1 'polypeptide(L)'
;MKPKTQNSKFKNNTGQVIILTVLILGGSILSASTIAGYLMLLKMRTASDIINSAKAIFAAETGIEWESYKYSKDRTYPRPTFSNGADFTSSNDGTVIKSIGHSGNSYRLMFETQIIGSTSTTP
;
A
#
# COMPACT_ATOMS: atom_id res chain seq x y z
N MET A 1 67.51 -43.95 30.29
CA MET A 1 66.92 -42.64 29.94
C MET A 1 65.43 -42.67 30.25
N LYS A 2 64.93 -41.76 31.11
CA LYS A 2 63.50 -41.67 31.44
C LYS A 2 62.87 -40.51 30.66
N PRO A 3 61.72 -40.69 29.98
CA PRO A 3 61.09 -39.62 29.23
C PRO A 3 60.39 -38.64 30.18
N LYS A 4 60.53 -37.34 29.88
CA LYS A 4 59.97 -36.23 30.67
C LYS A 4 58.57 -35.92 30.15
N THR A 5 57.54 -36.25 30.93
CA THR A 5 56.13 -35.99 30.62
C THR A 5 55.87 -34.48 30.63
N GLN A 6 55.59 -33.88 29.47
CA GLN A 6 55.20 -32.48 29.38
C GLN A 6 53.73 -32.33 29.76
N ASN A 7 53.49 -31.62 30.85
CA ASN A 7 52.18 -31.29 31.37
C ASN A 7 51.67 -30.05 30.62
N SER A 8 50.77 -30.23 29.65
CA SER A 8 50.18 -29.11 28.91
C SER A 8 49.23 -28.35 29.82
N LYS A 9 49.62 -27.14 30.22
CA LYS A 9 48.71 -26.22 30.91
C LYS A 9 47.59 -25.85 29.94
N PHE A 10 46.39 -26.38 30.17
CA PHE A 10 45.17 -25.89 29.50
C PHE A 10 44.97 -24.44 29.90
N LYS A 11 45.14 -23.54 28.93
CA LYS A 11 44.93 -22.09 29.09
C LYS A 11 43.42 -21.87 29.19
N ASN A 12 42.95 -21.29 30.30
CA ASN A 12 41.54 -20.98 30.54
C ASN A 12 41.07 -19.86 29.58
N ASN A 13 40.76 -20.22 28.33
CA ASN A 13 40.33 -19.30 27.27
C ASN A 13 38.79 -19.13 27.23
N THR A 14 38.07 -19.71 28.19
CA THR A 14 36.60 -19.74 28.23
C THR A 14 35.99 -18.34 28.18
N GLY A 15 36.57 -17.37 28.88
CA GLY A 15 36.11 -15.97 28.86
C GLY A 15 36.26 -15.30 27.49
N GLN A 16 37.37 -15.56 26.77
CA GLN A 16 37.58 -15.00 25.43
C GLN A 16 36.60 -15.58 24.41
N VAL A 17 36.29 -16.88 24.52
CA VAL A 17 35.30 -17.53 23.64
C VAL A 17 33.90 -16.95 23.87
N ILE A 18 33.52 -16.70 25.13
CA ILE A 18 32.22 -16.09 25.47
C ILE A 18 32.10 -14.66 24.93
N ILE A 19 33.15 -13.84 25.01
CA ILE A 19 33.12 -12.47 24.47
C ILE A 19 32.98 -12.50 22.95
N LEU A 20 33.68 -13.41 22.27
CA LEU A 20 33.62 -13.57 20.82
C LEU A 20 32.22 -14.01 20.36
N THR A 21 31.59 -14.96 21.06
CA THR A 21 30.23 -15.40 20.72
C THR A 21 29.20 -14.31 20.94
N VAL A 22 29.28 -13.55 22.04
CA VAL A 22 28.39 -12.41 22.29
C VAL A 22 28.58 -11.31 21.25
N LEU A 23 29.82 -11.05 20.80
CA LEU A 23 30.09 -10.08 19.74
C LEU A 23 29.46 -10.50 18.41
N ILE A 24 29.59 -11.78 18.05
CA ILE A 24 29.00 -12.32 16.81
C ILE A 24 27.46 -12.29 16.88
N LEU A 25 26.88 -12.70 18.00
CA LEU A 25 25.42 -12.68 18.20
C LEU A 25 24.86 -11.25 18.26
N GLY A 26 25.55 -10.34 18.94
CA GLY A 26 25.19 -8.93 18.97
C GLY A 26 25.26 -8.29 17.58
N GLY A 27 26.32 -8.59 16.82
CA GLY A 27 26.46 -8.13 15.44
C GLY A 27 25.38 -8.67 14.50
N SER A 28 24.99 -9.94 14.63
CA SER A 28 23.94 -10.54 13.80
C SER A 28 22.56 -9.97 14.12
N ILE A 29 22.23 -9.78 15.40
CA ILE A 29 20.95 -9.17 15.81
C ILE A 29 20.88 -7.71 15.37
N LEU A 30 21.97 -6.96 15.50
CA LEU A 30 22.01 -5.55 15.12
C LEU A 30 21.88 -5.37 13.60
N SER A 31 22.56 -6.19 12.81
CA SER A 31 22.45 -6.17 11.34
C SER A 31 21.05 -6.56 10.85
N ALA A 32 20.44 -7.59 11.43
CA ALA A 32 19.06 -7.95 11.13
C ALA A 32 18.07 -6.83 11.48
N SER A 33 18.24 -6.21 12.66
CA SER A 33 17.38 -5.12 13.14
C SER A 33 17.49 -3.86 12.29
N THR A 34 18.69 -3.52 11.80
CA THR A 34 18.89 -2.36 10.91
C THR A 34 18.24 -2.58 9.55
N ILE A 35 18.37 -3.78 8.96
CA ILE A 35 17.69 -4.12 7.69
C ILE A 35 16.17 -4.07 7.87
N ALA A 36 15.66 -4.67 8.94
CA ALA A 36 14.22 -4.66 9.23
C ALA A 36 13.69 -3.23 9.45
N GLY A 37 14.41 -2.40 10.20
CA GLY A 37 14.07 -1.00 10.43
C GLY A 37 14.08 -0.18 9.13
N TYR A 38 15.08 -0.39 8.27
CA TYR A 38 15.15 0.28 6.97
C TYR A 38 13.97 -0.09 6.07
N LEU A 39 13.65 -1.38 5.98
CA LEU A 39 12.48 -1.84 5.20
C LEU A 39 11.18 -1.28 5.75
N MET A 40 11.03 -1.19 7.08
CA MET A 40 9.85 -0.59 7.71
C MET A 40 9.68 0.89 7.31
N LEU A 41 10.76 1.67 7.32
CA LEU A 41 10.73 3.08 6.90
C LEU A 41 10.31 3.24 5.44
N LEU A 42 10.83 2.40 4.54
CA LEU A 42 10.42 2.41 3.14
C LEU A 42 8.93 2.11 2.99
N LYS A 43 8.41 1.11 3.72
CA LYS A 43 7.00 0.75 3.68
C LYS A 43 6.07 1.85 4.21
N MET A 44 6.49 2.61 5.24
CA MET A 44 5.70 3.73 5.76
C MET A 44 5.47 4.82 4.72
N ARG A 45 6.50 5.12 3.90
CA ARG A 45 6.36 6.12 2.83
C ARG A 45 5.36 5.65 1.77
N THR A 46 5.46 4.41 1.33
CA THR A 46 4.53 3.83 0.36
C THR A 46 3.11 3.68 0.91
N ALA A 47 2.95 3.44 2.21
CA ALA A 47 1.63 3.31 2.83
C ALA A 47 0.78 4.57 2.68
N SER A 48 1.38 5.76 2.78
CA SER A 48 0.68 7.03 2.54
C SER A 48 0.15 7.13 1.11
N ASP A 49 0.95 6.72 0.12
CA ASP A 49 0.54 6.74 -1.29
C ASP A 49 -0.55 5.70 -1.58
N ILE A 50 -0.50 4.54 -0.92
CA ILE A 50 -1.55 3.51 -1.00
C ILE A 50 -2.87 4.06 -0.45
N ILE A 51 -2.85 4.76 0.68
CA ILE A 51 -4.06 5.36 1.27
C ILE A 51 -4.66 6.41 0.34
N ASN A 52 -3.85 7.30 -0.24
CA ASN A 52 -4.32 8.29 -1.20
C ASN A 52 -4.86 7.65 -2.48
N SER A 53 -4.22 6.59 -2.96
CA SER A 53 -4.70 5.80 -4.09
C SER A 53 -6.05 5.13 -3.79
N ALA A 54 -6.22 4.54 -2.61
CA ALA A 54 -7.48 3.90 -2.22
C ALA A 54 -8.63 4.91 -2.13
N LYS A 55 -8.37 6.10 -1.58
CA LYS A 55 -9.33 7.20 -1.57
C LYS A 55 -9.72 7.64 -2.98
N ALA A 56 -8.75 7.74 -3.89
CA ALA A 56 -9.00 8.09 -5.29
C ALA A 56 -9.81 7.00 -6.02
N ILE A 57 -9.56 5.71 -5.77
CA ILE A 57 -10.39 4.62 -6.32
C ILE A 57 -11.83 4.73 -5.81
N PHE A 58 -12.00 4.87 -4.50
CA PHE A 58 -13.32 5.00 -3.90
C PHE A 58 -14.11 6.20 -4.46
N ALA A 59 -13.45 7.35 -4.60
CA ALA A 59 -14.04 8.51 -5.25
C ALA A 59 -14.40 8.26 -6.72
N ALA A 60 -13.58 7.49 -7.46
CA ALA A 60 -13.91 7.11 -8.83
C ALA A 60 -15.17 6.23 -8.89
N GLU A 61 -15.26 5.19 -8.05
CA GLU A 61 -16.41 4.27 -7.99
C GLU A 61 -17.72 4.98 -7.66
N THR A 62 -17.71 5.81 -6.61
CA THR A 62 -18.87 6.63 -6.24
C THR A 62 -19.31 7.58 -7.35
N GLY A 63 -18.38 8.09 -8.17
CA GLY A 63 -18.71 8.91 -9.32
C GLY A 63 -19.38 8.15 -10.45
N ILE A 64 -19.01 6.87 -10.66
CA ILE A 64 -19.71 5.99 -11.61
C ILE A 64 -21.13 5.73 -11.11
N GLU A 65 -21.28 5.37 -9.83
CA GLU A 65 -22.58 5.11 -9.23
C GLU A 65 -23.50 6.34 -9.30
N TRP A 66 -22.96 7.53 -9.05
CA TRP A 66 -23.70 8.78 -9.16
C TRP A 66 -24.18 9.06 -10.60
N GLU A 67 -23.32 8.89 -11.60
CA GLU A 67 -23.74 9.04 -13.02
C GLU A 67 -24.78 7.99 -13.43
N SER A 68 -24.63 6.75 -12.97
CA SER A 68 -25.58 5.67 -13.24
C SER A 68 -26.95 5.92 -12.59
N TYR A 69 -26.94 6.45 -11.36
CA TYR A 69 -28.16 6.86 -10.65
C TYR A 69 -28.86 8.02 -11.38
N LYS A 70 -28.10 9.02 -11.82
CA LYS A 70 -28.65 10.13 -12.62
C LYS A 70 -29.26 9.67 -13.93
N TYR A 71 -28.63 8.68 -14.57
CA TYR A 71 -29.14 8.10 -15.80
C TYR A 71 -30.45 7.32 -15.58
N SER A 72 -30.54 6.57 -14.47
CA SER A 72 -31.65 5.63 -14.25
C SER A 72 -32.84 6.19 -13.48
N LYS A 73 -32.64 7.18 -12.61
CA LYS A 73 -33.66 7.70 -11.68
C LYS A 73 -33.92 9.19 -11.84
N ASP A 74 -32.91 10.03 -11.59
CA ASP A 74 -33.07 11.48 -11.59
C ASP A 74 -31.80 12.19 -12.08
N ARG A 75 -31.90 12.81 -13.27
CA ARG A 75 -30.80 13.54 -13.91
C ARG A 75 -30.28 14.74 -13.11
N THR A 76 -31.05 15.24 -12.16
CA THR A 76 -30.73 16.45 -11.38
C THR A 76 -30.21 16.15 -9.98
N TYR A 77 -29.97 14.87 -9.65
CA TYR A 77 -29.48 14.50 -8.32
C TYR A 77 -28.13 15.18 -8.01
N PRO A 78 -28.00 15.88 -6.87
CA PRO A 78 -26.82 16.63 -6.53
C PRO A 78 -25.59 15.72 -6.36
N ARG A 79 -24.42 16.26 -6.68
CA ARG A 79 -23.16 15.51 -6.57
C ARG A 79 -22.78 15.26 -5.11
N PRO A 80 -22.41 14.02 -4.73
CA PRO A 80 -21.86 13.76 -3.40
C PRO A 80 -20.47 14.40 -3.25
N THR A 81 -20.20 14.93 -2.05
CA THR A 81 -18.91 15.55 -1.70
C THR A 81 -18.24 14.78 -0.57
N PHE A 82 -16.94 14.51 -0.66
CA PHE A 82 -16.21 13.84 0.42
C PHE A 82 -15.57 14.85 1.38
N SER A 83 -15.63 14.55 2.68
CA SER A 83 -14.97 15.35 3.73
C SER A 83 -13.49 15.00 3.94
N ASN A 84 -12.99 13.97 3.26
CA ASN A 84 -11.67 13.37 3.49
C ASN A 84 -10.58 13.82 2.49
N GLY A 85 -10.86 14.87 1.71
CA GLY A 85 -9.98 15.44 0.68
C GLY A 85 -9.92 14.63 -0.63
N ALA A 86 -10.77 13.62 -0.77
CA ALA A 86 -10.99 12.94 -2.04
C ALA A 86 -12.06 13.67 -2.84
N ASP A 87 -11.99 13.62 -4.16
CA ASP A 87 -13.03 14.16 -5.02
C ASP A 87 -13.00 13.45 -6.39
N PHE A 88 -14.02 13.63 -7.22
CA PHE A 88 -14.15 12.88 -8.48
C PHE A 88 -14.70 13.72 -9.61
N THR A 89 -14.20 13.53 -10.82
CA THR A 89 -14.79 14.12 -12.03
C THR A 89 -15.44 13.03 -12.84
N SER A 90 -16.75 13.12 -13.06
CA SER A 90 -17.50 12.17 -13.87
C SER A 90 -17.99 12.82 -15.18
N SER A 91 -17.96 12.04 -16.26
CA SER A 91 -18.42 12.45 -17.59
C SER A 91 -19.26 11.32 -18.19
N ASN A 92 -20.37 11.67 -18.83
CA ASN A 92 -21.28 10.75 -19.48
C ASN A 92 -21.43 11.13 -20.95
N ASP A 93 -20.94 10.27 -21.85
CA ASP A 93 -21.05 10.45 -23.31
C ASP A 93 -22.21 9.62 -23.89
N GLY A 94 -23.22 9.27 -23.08
CA GLY A 94 -24.41 8.50 -23.46
C GLY A 94 -24.19 7.00 -23.66
N THR A 95 -22.96 6.55 -23.90
CA THR A 95 -22.59 5.14 -24.11
C THR A 95 -21.57 4.61 -23.10
N VAL A 96 -20.79 5.53 -22.53
CA VAL A 96 -19.71 5.27 -21.58
C VAL A 96 -19.87 6.24 -20.41
N ILE A 97 -19.82 5.69 -19.20
CA ILE A 97 -19.61 6.49 -17.98
C ILE A 97 -18.12 6.45 -17.67
N LYS A 98 -17.53 7.64 -17.55
CA LYS A 98 -16.16 7.82 -17.10
C LYS A 98 -16.18 8.50 -15.74
N SER A 99 -15.41 7.98 -14.79
CA SER A 99 -15.18 8.65 -13.52
C SER A 99 -13.68 8.66 -13.18
N ILE A 100 -13.20 9.82 -12.78
CA ILE A 100 -11.82 10.07 -12.38
C ILE A 100 -11.82 10.49 -10.92
N GLY A 101 -11.41 9.62 -10.01
CA GLY A 101 -11.22 9.98 -8.62
C GLY A 101 -9.81 10.50 -8.36
N HIS A 102 -9.72 11.48 -7.47
CA HIS A 102 -8.46 12.09 -7.06
C HIS A 102 -8.41 12.30 -5.54
N SER A 103 -7.23 12.09 -4.96
CA SER A 103 -6.95 12.35 -3.54
C SER A 103 -5.48 12.70 -3.40
N GLY A 104 -5.18 13.93 -2.96
CA GLY A 104 -3.82 14.44 -2.95
C GLY A 104 -3.20 14.41 -4.35
N ASN A 105 -2.02 13.81 -4.50
CA ASN A 105 -1.33 13.66 -5.79
C ASN A 105 -1.64 12.33 -6.51
N SER A 106 -2.63 11.58 -6.05
CA SER A 106 -3.02 10.29 -6.64
C SER A 106 -4.28 10.42 -7.49
N TYR A 107 -4.21 9.96 -8.74
CA TYR A 107 -5.31 9.97 -9.70
C TYR A 107 -5.63 8.53 -10.11
N ARG A 108 -6.91 8.16 -10.03
CA ARG A 108 -7.40 6.83 -10.38
C ARG A 108 -8.63 6.97 -11.24
N LEU A 109 -8.69 6.14 -12.27
CA LEU A 109 -9.65 6.31 -13.33
C LEU A 109 -10.35 4.99 -13.57
N MET A 110 -11.67 5.06 -13.66
CA MET A 110 -12.53 3.92 -13.92
C MET A 110 -13.49 4.26 -15.04
N PHE A 111 -13.74 3.27 -15.88
CA PHE A 111 -14.65 3.37 -17.01
C PHE A 111 -15.63 2.22 -16.94
N GLU A 112 -16.91 2.53 -17.12
CA GLU A 112 -17.94 1.52 -17.35
C GLU A 112 -18.45 1.67 -18.78
N THR A 113 -18.31 0.59 -19.55
CA THR A 113 -18.76 0.52 -20.94
C THR A 113 -19.99 -0.37 -20.98
N GLN A 114 -21.04 0.13 -21.66
CA GLN A 114 -22.41 -0.39 -21.76
C GLN A 114 -23.42 0.32 -20.87
N ILE A 115 -23.87 1.49 -21.36
CA ILE A 115 -25.28 1.85 -21.26
C ILE A 115 -25.94 1.49 -22.59
N ILE A 116 -26.22 0.21 -22.81
CA ILE A 116 -27.10 -0.23 -23.92
C ILE A 116 -28.35 -0.82 -23.27
N GLY A 117 -29.36 0.04 -23.09
CA GLY A 117 -30.64 -0.31 -22.49
C GLY A 117 -31.69 0.76 -22.76
N SER A 118 -32.55 0.46 -23.75
CA SER A 118 -33.78 1.14 -24.20
C SER A 118 -33.69 2.57 -24.73
N THR A 119 -33.42 2.70 -26.04
CA THR A 119 -34.24 3.60 -26.85
C THR A 119 -35.69 3.11 -26.75
N SER A 120 -36.47 3.76 -25.90
CA SER A 120 -37.93 3.71 -25.92
C SER A 120 -38.41 4.31 -27.25
N THR A 121 -38.37 3.52 -28.33
CA THR A 121 -39.19 3.77 -29.51
C THR A 121 -40.59 3.24 -29.24
N THR A 122 -41.53 4.13 -28.94
CA THR A 122 -42.93 4.18 -29.42
C THR A 122 -43.74 5.17 -28.57
N PRO A 123 -44.82 5.76 -29.10
CA PRO A 123 -45.40 5.62 -30.45
C PRO A 123 -44.90 6.64 -31.47
#